data_AF-A0AA88WY20-F1
#
_entry.id   AF-A0AA88WY20-F1
#
_cell.length_a   1.000
_cell.length_b   1.000
_cell.length_c   1.000
_cell.angle_alpha   90.00
_cell.angle_beta   90.00
_cell.angle_gamma   90.00
#
_symmetry.space_group_name_H-M   'P 1'
#
loop_
_entity.id
_entity.type
_entity.pdbx_description
1 polymer ?
#
loop_
_entity_poly.entity_id
_entity_poly.type
_entity_poly.pdbx_seq_one_letter_code
_entity_poly.pdbx_strand_id
1 'polypeptide(L)' 'MVRKEYDQKCKLLRQLESEGRSFHSIDKTRAVVKDLHSRISVAIHRIDSISKKIEDLRDTELQPQLEELIEGYVLPLRA' A
#
# COMPACT_ATOMS: atom_id res chain seq x y z
N MET A 1 -5.25 4.92 11.06
CA MET A 1 -4.87 6.13 11.84
C MET A 1 -4.11 7.16 11.00
N VAL A 2 -3.04 6.80 10.29
CA VAL A 2 -2.20 7.74 9.49
C VAL A 2 -2.99 8.54 8.44
N ARG A 3 -3.89 7.91 7.67
CA ARG A 3 -4.71 8.62 6.68
C ARG A 3 -5.66 9.65 7.31
N LYS A 4 -6.32 9.28 8.40
CA LYS A 4 -7.19 10.19 9.16
C LYS A 4 -6.41 11.39 9.69
N GLU A 5 -5.21 11.16 10.21
CA GLU A 5 -4.33 12.23 10.68
C GLU A 5 -3.86 13.13 9.54
N TYR A 6 -3.46 12.55 8.40
CA TYR A 6 -3.12 13.29 7.19
C TYR A 6 -4.27 14.22 6.77
N ASP A 7 -5.49 13.70 6.67
CA ASP A 7 -6.66 14.47 6.25
C ASP A 7 -6.96 15.61 7.25
N GLN A 8 -6.80 15.36 8.54
CA GLN A 8 -6.94 16.39 9.59
C GLN A 8 -5.87 17.47 9.46
N LYS A 9 -4.60 17.10 9.25
CA LYS A 9 -3.49 18.06 9.09
C LYS A 9 -3.62 18.87 7.81
N CYS A 10 -4.10 18.29 6.72
CA CYS A 10 -4.42 19.04 5.50
C CYS A 10 -5.52 20.08 5.71
N LYS A 11 -6.57 19.74 6.48
CA LYS A 11 -7.62 20.70 6.85
C LYS A 11 -7.05 21.84 7.69
N LEU A 12 -6.24 21.52 8.70
CA LEU A 12 -5.57 22.51 9.53
C LEU A 12 -4.65 23.41 8.70
N LEU A 13 -3.83 22.85 7.80
CA LEU A 13 -2.93 23.62 6.95
C LEU A 13 -3.71 24.66 6.13
N ARG A 14 -4.81 24.25 5.49
CA ARG A 14 -5.68 25.17 4.72
C ARG A 14 -6.26 26.28 5.59
N GLN A 15 -6.66 25.97 6.82
CA GLN A 15 -7.16 26.97 7.77
C GLN A 15 -6.06 27.98 8.13
N LEU A 16 -4.86 27.51 8.50
CA LEU A 16 -3.73 28.38 8.84
C LEU A 16 -3.31 29.29 7.69
N GLU A 17 -3.31 28.76 6.45
CA GLU A 17 -3.02 29.52 5.23
C GLU A 17 -4.11 30.56 4.95
N SER A 18 -5.39 30.23 5.17
CA SER A 18 -6.51 31.17 4.96
C SER A 18 -6.58 32.30 6.01
N GLU A 19 -6.20 32.00 7.26
CA GLU A 19 -6.22 32.95 8.38
C GLU A 19 -4.97 33.85 8.42
N GLY A 20 -4.00 33.64 7.53
CA GLY A 20 -2.75 34.41 7.49
C GLY A 20 -1.91 34.25 8.76
N ARG A 21 -1.93 33.06 9.38
CA ARG A 21 -1.15 32.77 10.61
C ARG A 21 0.36 32.85 10.35
N SER A 22 1.14 32.84 11.42
CA SER A 22 2.60 33.00 11.30
C SER A 22 3.22 31.95 10.37
N PHE A 23 4.14 32.40 9.52
CA PHE A 23 4.83 31.57 8.53
C PHE A 23 5.43 30.30 9.16
N HIS A 24 6.01 30.42 10.35
CA HIS A 24 6.56 29.30 11.11
C HIS A 24 5.53 28.20 11.42
N SER A 25 4.29 28.58 11.78
CA SER A 25 3.22 27.62 12.10
C SER A 25 2.72 26.86 10.86
N ILE A 26 2.68 27.56 9.72
CA ILE A 26 2.30 27.00 8.41
C ILE A 26 3.37 26.00 7.96
N ASP A 27 4.65 26.39 7.99
CA ASP A 27 5.76 25.52 7.58
C ASP A 27 5.85 24.25 8.43
N LYS A 28 5.70 24.38 9.76
CA LYS A 28 5.67 23.21 10.65
C LYS A 28 4.54 22.25 10.29
N THR A 29 3.35 22.78 10.01
CA THR A 29 2.19 21.94 9.63
C THR A 29 2.40 21.31 8.25
N ARG A 30 2.99 22.03 7.30
CA ARG A 30 3.34 21.54 5.97
C ARG A 30 4.36 20.41 6.01
N ALA A 31 5.38 20.51 6.87
CA ALA A 31 6.35 19.44 7.08
C ALA A 31 5.67 18.15 7.57
N VAL A 32 4.75 18.25 8.53
CA VAL A 32 3.99 17.10 9.04
C VAL A 32 3.10 16.50 7.94
N VAL A 33 2.41 17.32 7.15
CA VAL A 33 1.60 16.84 6.01
C VAL A 33 2.47 16.06 5.02
N LYS A 34 3.67 16.56 4.69
CA LYS A 34 4.60 15.91 3.77
C LYS A 34 5.10 14.56 4.30
N ASP A 35 5.44 14.48 5.59
CA ASP A 35 5.82 13.22 6.24
C ASP A 35 4.70 12.19 6.17
N LEU A 36 3.49 12.58 6.58
CA LEU A 36 2.33 11.69 6.57
C LEU A 36 1.99 11.20 5.15
N HIS A 37 2.07 12.09 4.15
CA HIS A 37 1.90 11.72 2.75
C HIS A 37 2.92 10.67 2.32
N SER A 38 4.21 10.91 2.59
CA SER A 38 5.29 9.99 2.23
C SER A 38 5.08 8.61 2.85
N ARG A 39 4.70 8.55 4.13
CA ARG A 39 4.41 7.29 4.83
C ARG A 39 3.24 6.53 4.20
N ILE A 40 2.18 7.23 3.80
CA ILE A 40 1.05 6.61 3.09
C ILE A 40 1.51 6.04 1.74
N SER A 41 2.26 6.81 0.96
CA SER A 41 2.77 6.36 -0.35
C SER A 41 3.66 5.12 -0.21
N VAL A 42 4.58 5.10 0.77
CA VAL A 42 5.43 3.94 1.04
C VAL A 42 4.59 2.73 1.45
N ALA A 43 3.56 2.91 2.26
CA ALA A 43 2.68 1.81 2.65
C ALA A 43 1.94 1.20 1.46
N ILE A 44 1.44 2.04 0.54
CA ILE A 44 0.79 1.59 -0.70
C ILE A 44 1.77 0.77 -1.54
N HIS A 45 2.97 1.30 -1.81
CA HIS A 45 3.97 0.57 -2.59
C HIS A 45 4.37 -0.77 -1.96
N ARG A 46 4.41 -0.85 -0.62
CA ARG A 46 4.66 -2.12 0.07
C ARG A 46 3.52 -3.12 -0.14
N ILE A 47 2.27 -2.67 -0.05
CA ILE A 47 1.10 -3.51 -0.31
C ILE A 47 1.17 -4.04 -1.74
N ASP A 48 1.40 -3.17 -2.74
CA ASP A 48 1.49 -3.57 -4.14
C ASP A 48 2.60 -4.60 -4.37
N SER A 49 3.78 -4.38 -3.77
CA SER A 49 4.91 -5.31 -3.89
C SER A 49 4.62 -6.67 -3.24
N ILE A 50 3.89 -6.70 -2.12
CA ILE A 50 3.51 -7.95 -1.45
C ILE A 50 2.44 -8.66 -2.28
N SER A 51 1.41 -7.97 -2.74
CA SER A 51 0.36 -8.53 -3.59
C SER A 51 0.95 -9.17 -4.84
N LYS A 52 1.88 -8.49 -5.51
CA LYS A 52 2.55 -9.05 -6.69
C LYS A 52 3.34 -10.31 -6.36
N LYS A 53 4.06 -10.35 -5.24
CA LYS A 53 4.77 -11.57 -4.82
C LYS A 53 3.82 -12.74 -4.54
N ILE A 54 2.63 -12.47 -4.00
CA ILE A 54 1.61 -13.50 -3.77
C ILE A 54 1.07 -14.02 -5.10
N GLU A 55 0.77 -13.12 -6.04
CA GLU A 55 0.31 -13.48 -7.39
C GLU A 55 1.37 -14.30 -8.13
N ASP A 56 2.62 -13.84 -8.13
CA ASP A 56 3.74 -14.54 -8.76
C ASP A 56 3.90 -15.95 -8.17
N LEU A 57 3.90 -16.09 -6.84
CA LEU A 57 4.01 -17.40 -6.18
C LEU A 57 2.83 -18.33 -6.54
N ARG A 58 1.61 -17.79 -6.55
CA ARG A 58 0.40 -18.53 -6.90
C ARG A 58 0.50 -19.07 -8.33
N ASP A 59 0.83 -18.21 -9.28
CA ASP A 59 0.70 -18.51 -10.71
C ASP A 59 1.91 -19.27 -11.25
N THR A 60 3.11 -19.04 -10.70
CA THR A 60 4.35 -19.61 -11.23
C THR A 60 4.82 -20.85 -10.48
N GLU A 61 4.39 -21.06 -9.24
CA GLU A 61 4.79 -22.21 -8.45
C GLU A 61 3.60 -23.09 -8.04
N LEU A 62 2.63 -22.53 -7.34
CA LEU A 62 1.54 -23.33 -6.76
C LEU A 62 0.61 -23.91 -7.84
N GLN A 63 0.27 -23.13 -8.86
CA GLN A 63 -0.59 -23.57 -9.95
C GLN A 63 0.05 -24.72 -10.76
N PRO A 64 1.31 -24.62 -11.24
CA PRO A 64 1.96 -25.75 -11.91
C PRO A 64 2.10 -27.00 -11.03
N GLN A 65 2.44 -26.85 -9.74
CA GLN A 65 2.53 -27.98 -8.82
C GLN A 65 1.18 -28.69 -8.64
N LEU A 66 0.09 -27.92 -8.60
CA LEU A 66 -1.25 -28.48 -8.53
C LEU A 66 -1.62 -29.23 -9.81
N GLU A 67 -1.29 -28.68 -10.98
CA GLU A 67 -1.52 -29.32 -12.27
C GLU A 67 -0.75 -30.64 -12.39
N GLU A 68 0.55 -30.64 -12.05
CA GLU A 68 1.38 -31.85 -12.02
C GLU A 68 0.81 -32.91 -11.08
N LEU A 69 0.34 -32.49 -9.90
CA LEU A 69 -0.28 -33.39 -8.93
C LEU A 69 -1.55 -34.03 -9.51
N ILE A 70 -2.42 -33.25 -10.14
CA ILE A 70 -3.64 -33.75 -10.77
C ILE A 70 -3.29 -34.74 -11.88
N GLU A 71 -2.35 -34.40 -12.76
CA GLU A 71 -1.91 -35.30 -13.83
C GLU A 71 -1.37 -36.63 -13.27
N GLY A 72 -0.57 -36.56 -12.21
CA GLY A 72 -0.02 -37.73 -11.51
C GLY A 72 -1.07 -38.65 -10.89
N TYR A 73 -2.26 -38.14 -10.53
CA TYR A 73 -3.38 -38.96 -10.05
C TYR A 73 -4.31 -39.45 -11.16
N VAL A 74 -4.45 -38.69 -12.26
CA VAL A 74 -5.36 -39.02 -13.36
C VAL A 74 -4.75 -40.03 -14.34
N LEU A 75 -3.44 -39.97 -14.59
CA LEU A 75 -2.75 -40.89 -15.51
C LEU A 75 -2.73 -42.37 -15.04
N PRO A 76 -2.48 -42.71 -13.76
CA PRO A 76 -2.53 -44.10 -13.29
C PRO A 76 -3.93 -44.71 -13.27
N LEU A 77 -4.99 -43.89 -13.26
CA LEU A 77 -6.38 -44.36 -13.32
C LEU A 77 -6.86 -44.65 -14.75
N ARG A 78 -6.06 -44.31 -15.76
CA ARG A 78 -6.37 -44.52 -17.19
C ARG A 78 -5.58 -45.67 -17.83
N ALA A 79 -4.67 -46.31 -17.08
CA ALA A 79 -3.87 -47.45 -17.52
C ALA A 79 -4.50 -48.78 -17.10
#